data_AF-A0A2V6VFB7-F1
#
_entry.id   AF-A0A2V6VFB7-F1
#
_cell.length_a   1.000
_cell.length_b   1.000
_cell.length_c   1.000
_cell.angle_alpha   90.00
_cell.angle_beta   90.00
_cell.angle_gamma   90.00
#
_symmetry.space_group_name_H-M   'P 1'
#
loop_
_entity.id
_entity.type
_entity.pdbx_description
1 polymer ?
#
loop_
_entity_poly.entity_id
_entity_poly.type
_entity_poly.pdbx_seq_one_letter_code
_entity_poly.pdbx_strand_id
1 'polypeptide(L)'
;MKETSHDKNSLTRRLRRVCAARRSVRQQPQQRHRADPAAGRRRCERLGDGSDRFRSRRDRAHRRYERASSRRGHQPAGERRGRAGGHLRAHRLLAVAALALGAAPPLFAHDLWIEPTSFSPRAGEIVGVRLRVGMNLVGDPVPRVPALVNQFVAARAAERKPVLGRDGGDPAGMLRVALPGLQIIGYYSNPSRIELPAEKFNAYLEEEGLDSVLALRVLRKETAAGARELYSRCAKSLLLSGSPSEAEGDRPLGFPLELVAERNPYALPAGEDLPVRLTYQNRPLAGALVVAINRADPAERLSARSDRDGRVRFRLRASGMWLIKAVHMVPAPAGSDADWSSYWASLTFESLRGSEPDPTR
;
A
#
# COMPACT_ATOMS: atom_id res chain seq x y z
N MET A 1 16.92 -11.50 -51.80
CA MET A 1 16.73 -11.26 -50.35
C MET A 1 15.24 -11.38 -50.08
N LYS A 2 14.64 -12.52 -49.71
CA LYS A 2 14.77 -13.40 -48.52
C LYS A 2 14.58 -12.68 -47.17
N GLU A 3 13.59 -13.21 -46.43
CA GLU A 3 13.20 -13.03 -45.00
C GLU A 3 12.51 -11.70 -44.65
N THR A 4 11.30 -11.65 -44.05
CA THR A 4 10.89 -12.30 -42.79
C THR A 4 9.35 -12.46 -42.72
N SER A 5 8.85 -13.70 -42.78
CA SER A 5 7.41 -14.06 -42.59
C SER A 5 7.21 -14.96 -41.36
N HIS A 6 8.23 -15.12 -40.52
CA HIS A 6 8.24 -16.15 -39.47
C HIS A 6 7.73 -15.72 -38.09
N ASP A 7 7.47 -14.43 -37.84
CA ASP A 7 7.23 -13.98 -36.46
C ASP A 7 5.74 -13.86 -36.06
N LYS A 8 4.83 -13.73 -37.02
CA LYS A 8 3.38 -13.60 -36.72
C LYS A 8 2.69 -14.92 -36.37
N ASN A 9 3.32 -16.07 -36.69
CA ASN A 9 2.74 -17.41 -36.49
C ASN A 9 3.09 -18.02 -35.12
N SER A 10 4.03 -17.41 -34.39
CA SER A 10 4.49 -17.84 -33.06
C SER A 10 3.51 -17.41 -31.94
N LEU A 11 3.01 -16.18 -32.00
CA LEU A 11 2.06 -15.64 -31.02
C LEU A 11 0.69 -16.33 -31.06
N THR A 12 0.18 -16.63 -32.26
CA THR A 12 -1.10 -17.30 -32.48
C THR A 12 -1.09 -18.76 -32.04
N ARG A 13 0.07 -19.45 -32.10
CA ARG A 13 0.24 -20.82 -31.57
C ARG A 13 0.29 -20.88 -30.04
N ARG A 14 0.84 -19.84 -29.37
CA ARG A 14 0.85 -19.77 -27.89
C ARG A 14 -0.55 -19.52 -27.30
N LEU A 15 -1.39 -18.72 -27.96
CA LEU A 15 -2.75 -18.43 -27.49
C LEU A 15 -3.71 -19.62 -27.59
N ARG A 16 -3.55 -20.51 -28.59
CA ARG A 16 -4.42 -21.69 -28.74
C ARG A 16 -4.19 -22.79 -27.69
N ARG A 17 -3.00 -22.88 -27.09
CA ARG A 17 -2.70 -23.89 -26.06
C ARG A 17 -3.30 -23.55 -24.68
N VAL A 18 -3.53 -22.28 -24.37
CA VAL A 18 -4.11 -21.85 -23.09
C VAL A 18 -5.62 -22.11 -23.01
N CYS A 19 -6.33 -22.08 -24.15
CA CYS A 19 -7.77 -22.34 -24.20
C CYS A 19 -8.16 -23.83 -24.08
N ALA A 20 -7.26 -24.77 -24.45
CA ALA A 20 -7.55 -26.20 -24.40
C ALA A 20 -7.48 -26.80 -22.98
N ALA A 21 -6.71 -26.20 -22.06
CA ALA A 21 -6.50 -26.71 -20.71
C ALA A 21 -7.64 -26.39 -19.72
N ARG A 22 -8.66 -25.61 -20.12
CA ARG A 22 -9.78 -25.22 -19.24
C ARG A 22 -11.03 -26.10 -19.37
N ARG A 23 -11.03 -27.12 -20.23
CA ARG A 23 -12.21 -27.97 -20.48
C ARG A 23 -12.26 -29.31 -19.73
N SER A 24 -11.24 -29.69 -18.95
CA SER A 24 -11.19 -31.03 -18.32
C SER A 24 -11.41 -31.08 -16.80
N VAL A 25 -11.79 -29.99 -16.13
CA VAL A 25 -12.05 -30.02 -14.68
C VAL A 25 -13.47 -29.56 -14.37
N ARG A 26 -14.44 -30.41 -14.71
CA ARG A 26 -15.78 -30.40 -14.12
C ARG A 26 -16.36 -31.79 -14.24
N GLN A 27 -16.34 -32.54 -13.14
CA GLN A 27 -17.40 -33.43 -12.68
C GLN A 27 -16.93 -34.22 -11.45
N GLN A 28 -17.40 -33.84 -10.26
CA GLN A 28 -17.76 -34.78 -9.20
C GLN A 28 -18.69 -34.07 -8.18
N PRO A 29 -19.76 -34.72 -7.68
CA PRO A 29 -20.81 -34.06 -6.92
C PRO A 29 -20.56 -34.13 -5.40
N GLN A 30 -20.83 -33.03 -4.70
CA GLN A 30 -20.81 -32.99 -3.23
C GLN A 30 -22.09 -33.61 -2.65
N GLN A 31 -21.89 -34.55 -1.73
CA GLN A 31 -22.92 -35.18 -0.91
C GLN A 31 -23.50 -34.17 0.10
N ARG A 32 -24.82 -34.17 0.23
CA ARG A 32 -25.58 -33.33 1.17
C ARG A 32 -25.68 -34.03 2.53
N HIS A 33 -25.16 -33.40 3.58
CA HIS A 33 -25.51 -33.76 4.96
C HIS A 33 -26.80 -33.03 5.37
N ARG A 34 -27.78 -33.83 5.80
CA ARG A 34 -29.02 -33.39 6.45
C ARG A 34 -28.70 -32.88 7.86
N ALA A 35 -29.32 -31.76 8.25
CA ALA A 35 -29.46 -31.35 9.64
C ALA A 35 -30.96 -31.13 9.92
N ASP A 36 -31.41 -31.74 11.01
CA ASP A 36 -32.79 -31.75 11.53
C ASP A 36 -33.00 -30.53 12.45
N PRO A 37 -34.18 -29.87 12.50
CA PRO A 37 -34.40 -28.65 13.28
C PRO A 37 -35.26 -28.90 14.52
N ALA A 38 -34.84 -28.45 15.71
CA ALA A 38 -35.75 -28.26 16.84
C ALA A 38 -35.24 -27.29 17.92
N ALA A 39 -36.18 -26.47 18.40
CA ALA A 39 -36.20 -25.64 19.62
C ALA A 39 -35.33 -24.37 19.64
N GLY A 40 -35.81 -23.19 20.04
CA GLY A 40 -37.11 -22.82 20.59
C GLY A 40 -37.21 -21.30 20.77
N ARG A 41 -38.43 -20.78 20.61
CA ARG A 41 -38.85 -19.39 20.80
C ARG A 41 -38.86 -19.01 22.30
N ARG A 42 -38.42 -17.79 22.64
CA ARG A 42 -39.01 -16.87 23.68
C ARG A 42 -38.61 -15.44 23.30
N ARG A 43 -39.52 -14.65 22.73
CA ARG A 43 -40.48 -13.69 23.32
C ARG A 43 -39.83 -12.40 23.88
N CYS A 44 -40.27 -11.29 23.27
CA CYS A 44 -40.05 -9.89 23.60
C CYS A 44 -40.45 -9.49 25.02
N GLU A 45 -39.73 -8.51 25.57
CA GLU A 45 -40.31 -7.46 26.42
C GLU A 45 -39.83 -6.08 25.96
N ARG A 46 -40.79 -5.15 25.93
CA ARG A 46 -40.69 -3.72 25.65
C ARG A 46 -40.43 -2.96 26.94
N LEU A 47 -39.64 -1.88 26.88
CA LEU A 47 -39.84 -0.58 27.54
C LEU A 47 -39.14 0.44 26.61
N GLY A 48 -39.82 1.41 25.97
CA GLY A 48 -40.40 2.64 26.56
C GLY A 48 -39.35 3.76 26.45
N ASP A 49 -39.28 4.47 25.33
CA ASP A 49 -39.85 5.82 25.08
C ASP A 49 -39.19 6.96 25.87
N GLY A 50 -38.86 8.05 25.18
CA GLY A 50 -38.15 9.19 25.75
C GLY A 50 -37.48 10.07 24.69
N SER A 51 -38.30 10.83 23.97
CA SER A 51 -37.93 11.85 23.00
C SER A 51 -37.21 13.07 23.61
N ASP A 52 -36.40 13.71 22.76
CA ASP A 52 -36.45 15.14 22.45
C ASP A 52 -35.25 16.04 22.87
N ARG A 53 -34.87 16.91 21.92
CA ARG A 53 -34.06 18.14 22.01
C ARG A 53 -32.52 18.02 22.13
N PHE A 54 -31.83 18.37 21.04
CA PHE A 54 -31.23 19.72 20.94
C PHE A 54 -30.75 20.04 19.52
N ARG A 55 -31.19 21.19 19.01
CA ARG A 55 -30.79 21.79 17.73
C ARG A 55 -29.41 22.44 17.85
N SER A 56 -28.70 22.39 16.72
CA SER A 56 -27.74 23.36 16.15
C SER A 56 -27.15 24.46 17.05
N ARG A 57 -25.84 24.68 16.92
CA ARG A 57 -25.29 26.02 16.64
C ARG A 57 -23.86 25.95 16.10
N ARG A 58 -23.69 26.51 14.90
CA ARG A 58 -22.41 26.94 14.33
C ARG A 58 -21.90 28.18 15.07
N ASP A 59 -20.60 28.39 14.92
CA ASP A 59 -19.87 29.65 14.78
C ASP A 59 -19.17 30.31 15.98
N ARG A 60 -17.88 30.59 15.69
CA ARG A 60 -16.97 31.67 16.15
C ARG A 60 -16.13 31.44 17.40
N ALA A 61 -14.81 31.40 17.18
CA ALA A 61 -13.87 32.32 17.86
C ALA A 61 -12.53 32.43 17.10
N HIS A 62 -12.30 33.60 16.49
CA HIS A 62 -10.98 34.11 16.09
C HIS A 62 -10.76 35.42 16.86
N ARG A 63 -9.72 35.49 17.70
CA ARG A 63 -9.03 36.68 18.28
C ARG A 63 -7.76 36.13 18.98
N ARG A 64 -6.59 36.78 19.04
CA ARG A 64 -6.07 38.11 18.67
C ARG A 64 -4.54 38.11 18.95
N TYR A 65 -3.90 39.23 18.62
CA TYR A 65 -2.60 39.80 19.10
C TYR A 65 -1.47 39.79 18.04
N GLU A 66 -0.76 40.88 17.74
CA GLU A 66 -0.89 42.31 18.08
C GLU A 66 0.07 43.15 17.19
N ARG A 67 -0.42 44.32 16.76
CA ARG A 67 0.19 45.68 16.76
C ARG A 67 1.70 45.91 16.49
N ALA A 68 1.97 46.78 15.52
CA ALA A 68 2.63 48.11 15.60
C ALA A 68 2.92 48.57 14.15
N SER A 69 2.87 49.84 13.71
CA SER A 69 2.85 51.15 14.35
C SER A 69 2.49 52.19 13.28
N SER A 70 1.73 53.20 13.69
CA SER A 70 1.39 54.42 12.94
C SER A 70 2.52 55.45 12.93
N ARG A 71 2.63 56.29 11.89
CA ARG A 71 2.64 57.77 12.00
C ARG A 71 2.55 58.45 10.62
N ARG A 72 1.85 59.59 10.65
CA ARG A 72 1.45 60.47 9.52
C ARG A 72 2.54 61.50 9.20
N GLY A 73 2.49 62.05 7.98
CA GLY A 73 3.09 63.33 7.57
C GLY A 73 2.50 63.79 6.24
N HIS A 74 2.19 65.08 6.09
CA HIS A 74 1.29 65.67 5.10
C HIS A 74 2.05 66.68 4.20
N GLN A 75 1.86 66.58 2.87
CA GLN A 75 1.89 67.62 1.79
C GLN A 75 3.13 68.54 1.59
N PRO A 76 3.28 69.31 0.46
CA PRO A 76 2.46 69.48 -0.76
C PRO A 76 3.25 69.40 -2.12
N ALA A 77 2.56 69.81 -3.19
CA ALA A 77 2.88 69.75 -4.62
C ALA A 77 4.04 70.64 -5.13
N GLY A 78 4.58 70.26 -6.30
CA GLY A 78 5.46 71.07 -7.14
C GLY A 78 5.52 70.54 -8.58
N GLU A 79 5.08 71.35 -9.54
CA GLU A 79 5.18 71.13 -10.99
C GLU A 79 6.64 71.12 -11.50
N ARG A 80 6.93 70.32 -12.55
CA ARG A 80 7.70 70.77 -13.73
C ARG A 80 7.62 69.76 -14.89
N ARG A 81 7.46 70.32 -16.09
CA ARG A 81 7.39 69.67 -17.42
C ARG A 81 8.73 69.02 -17.83
N GLY A 82 8.65 67.93 -18.59
CA GLY A 82 9.80 67.33 -19.29
C GLY A 82 9.43 66.24 -20.31
N ARG A 83 9.36 66.65 -21.57
CA ARG A 83 9.43 65.94 -22.87
C ARG A 83 9.63 64.39 -22.93
N ALA A 84 8.73 63.78 -23.70
CA ALA A 84 8.93 62.93 -24.88
C ALA A 84 9.80 61.65 -24.83
N GLY A 85 9.14 60.54 -25.19
CA GLY A 85 9.61 59.61 -26.23
C GLY A 85 10.45 58.43 -25.77
N GLY A 86 9.91 57.22 -25.90
CA GLY A 86 10.70 55.99 -25.76
C GLY A 86 9.85 54.77 -25.49
N HIS A 87 9.66 53.94 -26.50
CA HIS A 87 8.87 52.71 -26.50
C HIS A 87 9.32 51.72 -25.40
N LEU A 88 8.47 51.45 -24.41
CA LEU A 88 8.51 50.21 -23.63
C LEU A 88 7.11 49.58 -23.59
N ARG A 89 6.71 49.03 -24.74
CA ARG A 89 5.59 48.08 -24.84
C ARG A 89 6.14 46.77 -25.40
N ALA A 90 6.67 45.89 -24.54
CA ALA A 90 6.79 44.44 -24.85
C ALA A 90 7.31 43.55 -23.70
N HIS A 91 7.11 43.84 -22.40
CA HIS A 91 7.57 42.88 -21.35
C HIS A 91 6.55 42.57 -20.24
N ARG A 92 5.28 43.00 -20.37
CA ARG A 92 4.24 42.76 -19.35
C ARG A 92 3.29 41.58 -19.62
N LEU A 93 3.61 40.69 -20.56
CA LEU A 93 2.81 39.48 -20.84
C LEU A 93 3.56 38.15 -20.64
N LEU A 94 4.82 38.16 -20.18
CA LEU A 94 5.60 36.94 -19.94
C LEU A 94 5.74 36.53 -18.46
N ALA A 95 5.18 37.31 -17.52
CA ALA A 95 5.30 37.03 -16.09
C ALA A 95 4.13 36.24 -15.47
N VAL A 96 3.08 35.92 -16.25
CA VAL A 96 1.94 35.10 -15.78
C VAL A 96 2.03 33.65 -16.26
N ALA A 97 2.85 33.35 -17.27
CA ALA A 97 3.00 32.00 -17.82
C ALA A 97 3.98 31.10 -17.03
N ALA A 98 4.70 31.64 -16.04
CA ALA A 98 5.74 30.91 -15.31
C ALA A 98 5.28 30.29 -13.96
N LEU A 99 4.03 30.52 -13.53
CA LEU A 99 3.48 29.98 -12.27
C LEU A 99 2.47 28.83 -12.47
N ALA A 100 2.51 28.18 -13.63
CA ALA A 100 1.74 26.98 -13.93
C ALA A 100 2.65 25.80 -14.32
N LEU A 101 3.92 25.80 -13.88
CA LEU A 101 4.72 24.58 -13.86
C LEU A 101 4.15 23.70 -12.74
N GLY A 102 3.34 22.74 -13.19
CA GLY A 102 2.42 21.97 -12.38
C GLY A 102 3.08 21.30 -11.18
N ALA A 103 2.54 21.57 -10.00
CA ALA A 103 2.50 20.55 -8.97
C ALA A 103 1.77 19.35 -9.58
N ALA A 104 2.52 18.31 -9.95
CA ALA A 104 1.92 17.04 -10.33
C ALA A 104 0.95 16.64 -9.20
N PRO A 105 -0.33 16.35 -9.50
CA PRO A 105 -1.24 15.88 -8.47
C PRO A 105 -0.64 14.62 -7.84
N PRO A 106 -0.73 14.46 -6.50
CA PRO A 106 -0.23 13.26 -5.85
C PRO A 106 -0.88 12.04 -6.50
N LEU A 107 -0.04 11.10 -6.94
CA LEU A 107 -0.46 9.78 -7.37
C LEU A 107 -1.12 9.09 -6.17
N PHE A 108 -2.34 8.57 -6.37
CA PHE A 108 -3.17 7.95 -5.34
C PHE A 108 -2.69 6.54 -4.93
N ALA A 109 -1.52 6.12 -5.41
CA ALA A 109 -0.88 4.84 -5.14
C ALA A 109 -0.24 4.80 -3.74
N HIS A 110 -1.03 5.11 -2.71
CA HIS A 110 -0.53 5.01 -1.34
C HIS A 110 -0.39 3.55 -0.93
N ASP A 111 0.76 3.21 -0.37
CA ASP A 111 1.02 1.95 0.32
C ASP A 111 0.34 1.96 1.68
N LEU A 112 -0.16 0.81 2.11
CA LEU A 112 -0.52 0.57 3.51
C LEU A 112 0.51 -0.39 4.10
N TRP A 113 1.11 -0.01 5.23
CA TRP A 113 2.05 -0.87 5.96
C TRP A 113 1.75 -0.92 7.45
N ILE A 114 2.29 -1.94 8.10
CA ILE A 114 2.29 -2.06 9.56
C ILE A 114 3.59 -1.47 10.09
N GLU A 115 3.49 -0.56 11.05
CA GLU A 115 4.61 0.05 11.75
C GLU A 115 4.47 -0.20 13.26
N PRO A 116 5.10 -1.26 13.81
CA PRO A 116 5.02 -1.53 15.24
C PRO A 116 5.72 -0.43 16.04
N THR A 117 5.32 -0.23 17.30
CA THR A 117 6.01 0.69 18.21
C THR A 117 7.45 0.27 18.49
N SER A 118 7.76 -1.01 18.31
CA SER A 118 9.10 -1.57 18.36
C SER A 118 9.20 -2.78 17.44
N PHE A 119 10.25 -2.83 16.61
CA PHE A 119 10.62 -4.01 15.83
C PHE A 119 11.44 -5.02 16.64
N SER A 120 11.93 -4.62 17.81
CA SER A 120 12.80 -5.42 18.68
C SER A 120 12.30 -5.44 20.14
N PRO A 121 11.06 -5.87 20.41
CA PRO A 121 10.48 -5.83 21.75
C PRO A 121 11.09 -6.87 22.70
N ARG A 122 11.10 -6.56 23.99
CA ARG A 122 11.45 -7.53 25.03
C ARG A 122 10.34 -8.57 25.22
N ALA A 123 10.69 -9.75 25.70
CA ALA A 123 9.69 -10.74 26.10
C ALA A 123 8.80 -10.16 27.22
N GLY A 124 7.49 -10.36 27.09
CA GLY A 124 6.45 -9.77 27.94
C GLY A 124 5.96 -8.38 27.52
N GLU A 125 6.70 -7.67 26.66
CA GLU A 125 6.37 -6.31 26.20
C GLU A 125 5.08 -6.28 25.37
N ILE A 126 4.35 -5.16 25.49
CA ILE A 126 3.20 -4.88 24.65
C ILE A 126 3.64 -3.96 23.51
N VAL A 127 3.52 -4.46 22.29
CA VAL A 127 3.77 -3.71 21.06
C VAL A 127 2.46 -3.11 20.56
N GLY A 128 2.46 -1.80 20.34
CA GLY A 128 1.41 -1.14 19.58
C GLY A 128 1.58 -1.41 18.10
N VAL A 129 0.54 -1.92 17.45
CA VAL A 129 0.52 -2.26 16.03
C VAL A 129 -0.15 -1.14 15.27
N ARG A 130 0.64 -0.22 14.70
CA ARG A 130 0.10 0.91 13.94
C ARG A 130 -0.06 0.54 12.47
N LEU A 131 -1.14 0.99 11.87
CA LEU A 131 -1.31 0.99 10.42
C LEU A 131 -0.99 2.39 9.91
N ARG A 132 -0.28 2.46 8.78
CA ARG A 132 0.11 3.70 8.12
C ARG A 132 -0.27 3.63 6.65
N VAL A 133 -0.71 4.74 6.09
CA VAL A 133 -1.00 4.87 4.66
C VAL A 133 -0.24 6.07 4.08
N GLY A 134 0.48 5.87 2.99
CA GLY A 134 1.30 6.93 2.42
C GLY A 134 2.24 6.44 1.35
N MET A 135 3.35 7.15 1.13
CA MET A 135 4.33 6.84 0.10
C MET A 135 5.73 7.07 0.66
N ASN A 136 6.73 6.29 0.22
CA ASN A 136 8.11 6.45 0.65
C ASN A 136 8.31 6.35 2.17
N LEU A 137 7.52 5.50 2.86
CA LEU A 137 7.53 5.40 4.33
C LEU A 137 7.18 6.70 5.08
N VAL A 138 6.57 7.66 4.38
CA VAL A 138 5.93 8.86 4.94
C VAL A 138 4.43 8.68 4.78
N GLY A 139 3.69 8.60 5.89
CA GLY A 139 2.27 8.30 5.84
C GLY A 139 1.50 8.64 7.09
N ASP A 140 0.21 8.81 6.89
CA ASP A 140 -0.76 9.15 7.91
C ASP A 140 -1.20 7.91 8.69
N PRO A 141 -1.59 8.07 9.97
CA PRO A 141 -2.16 6.99 10.75
C PRO A 141 -3.48 6.50 10.16
N VAL A 142 -3.63 5.17 10.05
CA VAL A 142 -4.91 4.52 9.74
C VAL A 142 -5.47 3.93 11.05
N PRO A 143 -6.58 4.47 11.59
CA PRO A 143 -7.19 3.92 12.79
C PRO A 143 -7.80 2.55 12.52
N ARG A 144 -8.06 1.78 13.58
CA ARG A 144 -8.79 0.51 13.46
C ARG A 144 -10.23 0.77 12.99
N VAL A 145 -10.56 0.34 11.78
CA VAL A 145 -11.93 0.37 11.24
C VAL A 145 -12.41 -1.07 11.07
N PRO A 146 -13.28 -1.60 11.97
CA PRO A 146 -13.70 -3.00 11.94
C PRO A 146 -14.23 -3.49 10.59
N ALA A 147 -15.00 -2.65 9.90
CA ALA A 147 -15.54 -2.97 8.58
C ALA A 147 -14.45 -3.25 7.52
N LEU A 148 -13.25 -2.67 7.68
CA LEU A 148 -12.12 -2.93 6.80
C LEU A 148 -11.33 -4.17 7.20
N VAL A 149 -11.45 -4.69 8.42
CA VAL A 149 -10.64 -5.82 8.88
C VAL A 149 -11.24 -7.13 8.38
N ASN A 150 -10.55 -7.81 7.46
CA ASN A 150 -10.85 -9.20 7.13
C ASN A 150 -10.10 -10.14 8.07
N GLN A 151 -8.77 -9.94 8.19
CA GLN A 151 -7.92 -10.65 9.13
C GLN A 151 -6.93 -9.67 9.75
N PHE A 152 -6.77 -9.70 11.07
CA PHE A 152 -5.71 -8.98 11.76
C PHE A 152 -5.14 -9.91 12.83
N VAL A 153 -3.96 -10.45 12.58
CA VAL A 153 -3.42 -11.61 13.31
C VAL A 153 -1.97 -11.40 13.69
N ALA A 154 -1.56 -12.04 14.77
CA ALA A 154 -0.18 -12.26 15.13
C ALA A 154 0.09 -13.76 15.11
N ALA A 155 1.26 -14.15 14.63
CA ALA A 155 1.66 -15.52 14.41
C ALA A 155 3.09 -15.73 14.90
N ARG A 156 3.33 -16.87 15.53
CA ARG A 156 4.64 -17.34 15.99
C ARG A 156 4.65 -18.85 15.93
N ALA A 157 5.68 -19.46 15.35
CA ALA A 157 5.72 -20.91 15.14
C ALA A 157 4.37 -21.42 14.56
N ALA A 158 3.75 -22.43 15.17
CA ALA A 158 2.43 -22.92 14.79
C ALA A 158 1.24 -22.09 15.32
N GLU A 159 1.47 -21.20 16.29
CA GLU A 159 0.42 -20.39 16.91
C GLU A 159 -0.02 -19.25 15.97
N ARG A 160 -1.32 -18.96 15.98
CA ARG A 160 -1.94 -17.83 15.31
C ARG A 160 -3.07 -17.29 16.19
N LYS A 161 -3.01 -15.99 16.53
CA LYS A 161 -4.00 -15.31 17.38
C LYS A 161 -4.45 -13.99 16.75
N PRO A 162 -5.66 -13.50 17.06
CA PRO A 162 -6.10 -12.19 16.60
C PRO A 162 -5.27 -11.07 17.27
N VAL A 163 -5.04 -9.98 16.53
CA VAL A 163 -4.54 -8.73 17.08
C VAL A 163 -5.73 -7.89 17.53
N LEU A 164 -5.84 -7.73 18.84
CA LEU A 164 -6.93 -6.99 19.49
C LEU A 164 -6.64 -5.50 19.45
N GLY A 165 -7.68 -4.68 19.36
CA GLY A 165 -7.56 -3.23 19.36
C GLY A 165 -8.91 -2.56 19.57
N ARG A 166 -8.90 -1.29 19.95
CA ARG A 166 -10.12 -0.48 20.10
C ARG A 166 -10.54 0.07 18.75
N ASP A 167 -11.83 0.06 18.46
CA ASP A 167 -12.39 0.71 17.27
C ASP A 167 -12.06 2.21 17.27
N GLY A 168 -11.65 2.71 16.11
CA GLY A 168 -11.12 4.07 15.96
C GLY A 168 -9.75 4.31 16.63
N GLY A 169 -9.10 3.27 17.18
CA GLY A 169 -7.81 3.40 17.85
C GLY A 169 -6.62 3.51 16.89
N ASP A 170 -5.64 4.33 17.28
CA ASP A 170 -4.25 4.30 16.78
C ASP A 170 -3.33 4.22 18.02
N PRO A 171 -2.56 3.13 18.24
CA PRO A 171 -2.37 1.97 17.37
C PRO A 171 -3.65 1.17 17.07
N ALA A 172 -3.76 0.63 15.86
CA ALA A 172 -4.92 -0.13 15.39
C ALA A 172 -5.07 -1.49 16.11
N GLY A 173 -4.00 -1.93 16.78
CA GLY A 173 -3.99 -3.11 17.61
C GLY A 173 -2.88 -3.10 18.64
N MET A 174 -2.95 -4.02 19.58
CA MET A 174 -1.96 -4.25 20.63
C MET A 174 -1.60 -5.73 20.64
N LEU A 175 -0.31 -6.02 20.73
CA LEU A 175 0.23 -7.37 20.76
C LEU A 175 1.15 -7.54 21.96
N ARG A 176 0.84 -8.47 22.87
CA ARG A 176 1.81 -8.93 23.86
C ARG A 176 2.74 -9.97 23.24
N VAL A 177 4.03 -9.66 23.21
CA VAL A 177 5.09 -10.58 22.76
C VAL A 177 5.52 -11.43 23.95
N ALA A 178 4.78 -12.51 24.21
CA ALA A 178 4.94 -13.29 25.43
C ALA A 178 6.26 -14.08 25.49
N LEU A 179 6.73 -14.59 24.35
CA LEU A 179 7.90 -15.45 24.26
C LEU A 179 8.95 -14.86 23.31
N PRO A 180 10.26 -15.07 23.58
CA PRO A 180 11.33 -14.72 22.65
C PRO A 180 11.14 -15.40 21.28
N GLY A 181 11.66 -14.74 20.24
CA GLY A 181 11.80 -15.20 18.87
C GLY A 181 10.93 -14.41 17.87
N LEU A 182 11.02 -14.78 16.60
CA LEU A 182 10.38 -14.05 15.50
C LEU A 182 8.84 -14.10 15.60
N GLN A 183 8.22 -12.93 15.55
CA GLN A 183 6.77 -12.76 15.46
C GLN A 183 6.41 -12.19 14.08
N ILE A 184 5.27 -12.63 13.57
CA ILE A 184 4.71 -12.17 12.31
C ILE A 184 3.36 -11.52 12.62
N ILE A 185 3.22 -10.24 12.32
CA ILE A 185 1.93 -9.55 12.34
C ILE A 185 1.41 -9.51 10.90
N GLY A 186 0.14 -9.82 10.70
CA GLY A 186 -0.53 -9.72 9.41
C GLY A 186 -1.84 -8.97 9.49
N TYR A 187 -2.10 -8.12 8.49
CA TYR A 187 -3.34 -7.39 8.27
C TYR A 187 -3.80 -7.62 6.82
N TYR A 188 -5.00 -8.19 6.67
CA TYR A 188 -5.69 -8.30 5.40
C TYR A 188 -7.02 -7.56 5.48
N SER A 189 -7.27 -6.65 4.54
CA SER A 189 -8.50 -5.86 4.52
C SER A 189 -9.62 -6.51 3.71
N ASN A 190 -10.87 -6.19 4.06
CA ASN A 190 -11.97 -6.30 3.10
C ASN A 190 -11.71 -5.34 1.92
N PRO A 191 -12.25 -5.63 0.72
CA PRO A 191 -12.06 -4.75 -0.43
C PRO A 191 -12.74 -3.39 -0.24
N SER A 192 -12.04 -2.33 -0.62
CA SER A 192 -12.55 -0.97 -0.70
C SER A 192 -12.66 -0.54 -2.16
N ARG A 193 -13.62 0.34 -2.45
CA ARG A 193 -13.83 0.85 -3.80
C ARG A 193 -13.12 2.18 -4.02
N ILE A 194 -12.57 2.35 -5.21
CA ILE A 194 -12.14 3.64 -5.75
C ILE A 194 -12.50 3.72 -7.23
N GLU A 195 -12.71 4.94 -7.72
CA GLU A 195 -12.84 5.22 -9.15
C GLU A 195 -11.78 6.27 -9.53
N LEU A 196 -11.06 5.98 -10.60
CA LEU A 196 -9.93 6.80 -11.06
C LEU A 196 -10.17 7.26 -12.50
N PRO A 197 -9.91 8.55 -12.81
CA PRO A 197 -9.81 9.02 -14.19
C PRO A 197 -8.75 8.24 -14.98
N ALA A 198 -8.91 8.21 -16.30
CA ALA A 198 -8.07 7.42 -17.21
C ALA A 198 -6.57 7.71 -17.03
N GLU A 199 -6.20 8.99 -16.98
CA GLU A 199 -4.82 9.44 -16.87
C GLU A 199 -4.18 8.98 -15.55
N LYS A 200 -4.90 9.17 -14.44
CA LYS A 200 -4.44 8.74 -13.11
C LYS A 200 -4.31 7.23 -13.02
N PHE A 201 -5.27 6.49 -13.58
CA PHE A 201 -5.24 5.05 -13.57
C PHE A 201 -4.07 4.51 -14.40
N ASN A 202 -3.87 5.02 -15.62
CA ASN A 202 -2.75 4.58 -16.46
C ASN A 202 -1.40 4.88 -15.80
N ALA A 203 -1.21 6.07 -15.22
CA ALA A 203 0.01 6.41 -14.49
C ALA A 203 0.26 5.51 -13.27
N TYR A 204 -0.79 5.18 -12.52
CA TYR A 204 -0.73 4.19 -11.43
C TYR A 204 -0.29 2.81 -11.93
N LEU A 205 -0.84 2.33 -13.05
CA LEU A 205 -0.45 1.02 -13.60
C LEU A 205 1.02 1.00 -14.05
N GLU A 206 1.52 2.12 -14.59
CA GLU A 206 2.94 2.26 -14.96
C GLU A 206 3.85 2.27 -13.73
N GLU A 207 3.51 3.06 -12.70
CA GLU A 207 4.29 3.18 -11.46
C GLU A 207 4.42 1.84 -10.73
N GLU A 208 3.33 1.07 -10.65
CA GLU A 208 3.30 -0.22 -9.95
C GLU A 208 3.69 -1.41 -10.86
N GLY A 209 4.09 -1.14 -12.12
CA GLY A 209 4.56 -2.16 -13.05
C GLY A 209 3.50 -3.19 -13.46
N LEU A 210 2.23 -2.77 -13.56
CA LEU A 210 1.07 -3.60 -13.91
C LEU A 210 0.92 -3.77 -15.43
N ASP A 211 2.01 -4.19 -16.08
CA ASP A 211 2.17 -4.24 -17.55
C ASP A 211 1.07 -5.07 -18.24
N SER A 212 0.65 -6.17 -17.61
CA SER A 212 -0.43 -7.02 -18.14
C SER A 212 -1.80 -6.31 -18.17
N VAL A 213 -2.06 -5.42 -17.22
CA VAL A 213 -3.28 -4.62 -17.15
C VAL A 213 -3.23 -3.51 -18.19
N LEU A 214 -2.08 -2.83 -18.32
CA LEU A 214 -1.84 -1.84 -19.39
C LEU A 214 -2.09 -2.46 -20.77
N ALA A 215 -1.48 -3.62 -21.06
CA ALA A 215 -1.66 -4.32 -22.32
C ALA A 215 -3.13 -4.73 -22.56
N LEU A 216 -3.84 -5.17 -21.52
CA LEU A 216 -5.24 -5.54 -21.63
C LEU A 216 -6.14 -4.34 -21.93
N ARG A 217 -5.88 -3.18 -21.32
CA ARG A 217 -6.61 -1.94 -21.61
C ARG A 217 -6.41 -1.47 -23.04
N VAL A 218 -5.18 -1.54 -23.56
CA VAL A 218 -4.89 -1.24 -24.97
C VAL A 218 -5.68 -2.16 -25.90
N LEU A 219 -5.64 -3.47 -25.64
CA LEU A 219 -6.36 -4.47 -26.43
C LEU A 219 -7.87 -4.20 -26.45
N ARG A 220 -8.43 -3.74 -25.33
CA ARG A 220 -9.85 -3.42 -25.19
C ARG A 220 -10.23 -1.99 -25.61
N LYS A 221 -9.25 -1.16 -25.99
CA LYS A 221 -9.43 0.28 -26.29
C LYS A 221 -10.01 1.07 -25.11
N GLU A 222 -9.62 0.69 -23.89
CA GLU A 222 -10.10 1.28 -22.63
C GLU A 222 -9.14 2.35 -22.08
N THR A 223 -8.04 2.67 -22.79
CA THR A 223 -7.00 3.58 -22.27
C THR A 223 -7.48 5.00 -22.00
N ALA A 224 -8.52 5.47 -22.69
CA ALA A 224 -9.15 6.78 -22.48
C ALA A 224 -10.32 6.73 -21.48
N ALA A 225 -10.70 5.56 -20.97
CA ALA A 225 -11.76 5.40 -19.99
C ALA A 225 -11.18 5.39 -18.57
N GLY A 226 -11.94 5.90 -17.60
CA GLY A 226 -11.65 5.70 -16.19
C GLY A 226 -11.70 4.22 -15.79
N ALA A 227 -11.45 3.95 -14.51
CA ALA A 227 -11.48 2.60 -13.97
C ALA A 227 -12.04 2.58 -12.55
N ARG A 228 -12.94 1.63 -12.31
CA ARG A 228 -13.43 1.28 -10.98
C ARG A 228 -12.65 0.09 -10.45
N GLU A 229 -12.13 0.24 -9.25
CA GLU A 229 -11.22 -0.72 -8.63
C GLU A 229 -11.74 -1.13 -7.25
N LEU A 230 -11.68 -2.43 -6.98
CA LEU A 230 -11.79 -3.01 -5.64
C LEU A 230 -10.38 -3.33 -5.15
N TYR A 231 -9.84 -2.54 -4.23
CA TYR A 231 -8.49 -2.76 -3.70
C TYR A 231 -8.53 -3.40 -2.31
N SER A 232 -7.61 -4.32 -2.06
CA SER A 232 -7.40 -4.93 -0.74
C SER A 232 -5.95 -4.77 -0.30
N ARG A 233 -5.74 -4.55 1.00
CA ARG A 233 -4.40 -4.40 1.61
C ARG A 233 -4.00 -5.70 2.29
N CYS A 234 -2.79 -6.19 2.01
CA CYS A 234 -2.21 -7.43 2.52
C CYS A 234 -0.85 -7.10 3.17
N ALA A 235 -0.90 -6.53 4.37
CA ALA A 235 0.29 -6.06 5.06
C ALA A 235 0.82 -7.08 6.06
N LYS A 236 2.13 -7.24 6.11
CA LYS A 236 2.87 -8.03 7.11
C LYS A 236 3.95 -7.20 7.76
N SER A 237 4.25 -7.54 9.01
CA SER A 237 5.41 -7.02 9.74
C SER A 237 6.10 -8.15 10.47
N LEU A 238 7.43 -8.18 10.43
CA LEU A 238 8.26 -9.08 11.20
C LEU A 238 8.90 -8.29 12.33
N LEU A 239 8.90 -8.87 13.52
CA LEU A 239 9.55 -8.30 14.69
C LEU A 239 10.19 -9.41 15.51
N LEU A 240 11.33 -9.11 16.12
CA LEU A 240 12.15 -10.11 16.80
C LEU A 240 12.27 -9.78 18.28
N SER A 241 11.97 -10.76 19.14
CA SER A 241 12.26 -10.65 20.56
C SER A 241 13.44 -11.54 20.93
N GLY A 242 14.46 -11.01 21.61
CA GLY A 242 15.67 -11.79 21.93
C GLY A 242 16.62 -11.96 20.74
N SER A 243 17.43 -13.02 20.78
CA SER A 243 18.51 -13.23 19.80
C SER A 243 17.99 -13.75 18.46
N PRO A 244 18.52 -13.25 17.31
CA PRO A 244 18.18 -13.80 16.00
C PRO A 244 18.59 -15.28 15.89
N SER A 245 17.78 -16.05 15.17
CA SER A 245 18.07 -17.44 14.82
C SER A 245 17.71 -17.67 13.35
N GLU A 246 18.55 -18.42 12.64
CA GLU A 246 18.27 -18.85 11.27
C GLU A 246 17.16 -19.91 11.20
N ALA A 247 16.88 -20.61 12.30
CA ALA A 247 15.83 -21.62 12.37
C ALA A 247 14.41 -21.03 12.48
N GLU A 248 14.29 -19.79 12.93
CA GLU A 248 13.04 -19.04 12.92
C GLU A 248 12.95 -18.23 11.63
N GLY A 249 11.78 -18.20 10.98
CA GLY A 249 11.60 -17.51 9.71
C GLY A 249 10.19 -17.01 9.50
N ASP A 250 10.04 -16.10 8.54
CA ASP A 250 8.73 -15.70 8.07
C ASP A 250 8.02 -16.90 7.41
N ARG A 251 6.69 -16.88 7.42
CA ARG A 251 5.87 -17.91 6.79
C ARG A 251 4.60 -17.31 6.18
N PRO A 252 3.96 -18.03 5.24
CA PRO A 252 2.66 -17.65 4.74
C PRO A 252 1.60 -17.54 5.85
N LEU A 253 0.76 -16.51 5.76
CA LEU A 253 -0.46 -16.31 6.53
C LEU A 253 -1.71 -16.63 5.71
N GLY A 254 -1.55 -16.83 4.39
CA GLY A 254 -2.62 -17.18 3.46
C GLY A 254 -3.33 -15.96 2.88
N PHE A 255 -2.63 -14.83 2.78
CA PHE A 255 -3.20 -13.61 2.18
C PHE A 255 -3.28 -13.74 0.65
N PRO A 256 -4.25 -13.08 -0.01
CA PRO A 256 -4.40 -13.20 -1.46
C PRO A 256 -3.15 -12.78 -2.24
N LEU A 257 -2.47 -11.70 -1.84
CA LEU A 257 -1.14 -11.36 -2.32
C LEU A 257 -0.21 -11.32 -1.12
N GLU A 258 0.87 -12.08 -1.13
CA GLU A 258 1.70 -12.25 0.04
C GLU A 258 3.19 -12.24 -0.30
N LEU A 259 3.93 -11.39 0.42
CA LEU A 259 5.38 -11.37 0.48
C LEU A 259 5.84 -12.21 1.67
N VAL A 260 6.79 -13.13 1.43
CA VAL A 260 7.41 -13.96 2.45
C VAL A 260 8.93 -13.81 2.37
N ALA A 261 9.56 -13.38 3.45
CA ALA A 261 11.01 -13.42 3.56
C ALA A 261 11.46 -14.88 3.75
N GLU A 262 12.23 -15.42 2.81
CA GLU A 262 12.62 -16.84 2.86
C GLU A 262 13.79 -17.10 3.81
N ARG A 263 14.41 -16.04 4.32
CA ARG A 263 15.34 -16.05 5.44
C ARG A 263 14.92 -15.00 6.45
N ASN A 264 15.27 -15.23 7.70
CA ASN A 264 15.05 -14.26 8.78
C ASN A 264 15.88 -12.99 8.51
N PRO A 265 15.25 -11.82 8.27
CA PRO A 265 15.99 -10.60 8.00
C PRO A 265 16.87 -10.16 9.19
N TYR A 266 16.55 -10.60 10.41
CA TYR A 266 17.33 -10.31 11.61
C TYR A 266 18.55 -11.22 11.80
N ALA A 267 18.58 -12.39 11.14
CA ALA A 267 19.69 -13.34 11.21
C ALA A 267 20.51 -13.38 9.90
N LEU A 268 20.23 -12.48 8.95
CA LEU A 268 20.84 -12.47 7.63
C LEU A 268 22.30 -11.95 7.73
N PRO A 269 23.34 -12.72 7.34
CA PRO A 269 24.74 -12.29 7.41
C PRO A 269 25.06 -11.07 6.53
N ALA A 270 25.92 -10.17 7.02
CA ALA A 270 26.31 -8.97 6.28
C ALA A 270 26.79 -9.31 4.85
N GLY A 271 26.40 -8.49 3.87
CA GLY A 271 26.73 -8.75 2.48
C GLY A 271 25.90 -9.85 1.79
N GLU A 272 24.98 -10.52 2.47
CA GLU A 272 24.05 -11.43 1.80
C GLU A 272 22.76 -10.74 1.35
N ASP A 273 22.17 -11.27 0.29
CA ASP A 273 20.87 -10.85 -0.22
C ASP A 273 19.74 -11.45 0.62
N LEU A 274 18.68 -10.68 0.86
CA LEU A 274 17.43 -11.20 1.40
C LEU A 274 16.61 -11.82 0.25
N PRO A 275 16.41 -13.16 0.23
CA PRO A 275 15.46 -13.79 -0.67
C PRO A 275 14.03 -13.51 -0.21
N VAL A 276 13.18 -13.05 -1.13
CA VAL A 276 11.76 -12.79 -0.87
C VAL A 276 10.93 -13.49 -1.95
N ARG A 277 9.88 -14.19 -1.53
CA ARG A 277 8.92 -14.81 -2.42
C ARG A 277 7.61 -14.04 -2.41
N LEU A 278 7.10 -13.70 -3.59
CA LEU A 278 5.78 -13.16 -3.82
C LEU A 278 4.85 -14.26 -4.32
N THR A 279 3.67 -14.36 -3.71
CA THR A 279 2.62 -15.29 -4.12
C THR A 279 1.30 -14.57 -4.32
N TYR A 280 0.51 -15.02 -5.30
CA TYR A 280 -0.89 -14.67 -5.47
C TYR A 280 -1.75 -15.93 -5.33
N GLN A 281 -2.70 -15.92 -4.40
CA GLN A 281 -3.54 -17.06 -4.02
C GLN A 281 -2.69 -18.32 -3.74
N ASN A 282 -1.66 -18.16 -2.92
CA ASN A 282 -0.69 -19.20 -2.54
C ASN A 282 0.09 -19.83 -3.71
N ARG A 283 0.10 -19.19 -4.88
CA ARG A 283 0.89 -19.62 -6.04
C ARG A 283 1.97 -18.59 -6.36
N PRO A 284 3.20 -18.99 -6.74
CA PRO A 284 4.22 -18.05 -7.17
C PRO A 284 3.72 -17.06 -8.22
N LEU A 285 3.98 -15.77 -7.99
CA LEU A 285 3.59 -14.71 -8.93
C LEU A 285 4.84 -14.21 -9.65
N ALA A 286 4.99 -14.59 -10.92
CA ALA A 286 6.10 -14.19 -11.78
C ALA A 286 5.87 -12.84 -12.47
N GLY A 287 6.96 -12.12 -12.74
CA GLY A 287 6.98 -10.86 -13.50
C GLY A 287 6.40 -9.65 -12.77
N ALA A 288 6.03 -9.78 -11.50
CA ALA A 288 5.55 -8.65 -10.71
C ALA A 288 6.71 -7.75 -10.30
N LEU A 289 6.49 -6.44 -10.30
CA LEU A 289 7.43 -5.48 -9.74
C LEU A 289 7.40 -5.60 -8.21
N VAL A 290 8.56 -5.83 -7.61
CA VAL A 290 8.77 -5.78 -6.16
C VAL A 290 9.76 -4.67 -5.88
N VAL A 291 9.43 -3.81 -4.91
CA VAL A 291 10.23 -2.64 -4.54
C VAL A 291 10.57 -2.71 -3.06
N ALA A 292 11.82 -2.50 -2.70
CA ALA A 292 12.27 -2.35 -1.32
C ALA A 292 12.73 -0.91 -1.06
N ILE A 293 12.26 -0.34 0.04
CA ILE A 293 12.48 1.05 0.45
C ILE A 293 12.98 1.04 1.89
N ASN A 294 14.07 1.77 2.17
CA ASN A 294 14.56 1.99 3.52
C ASN A 294 14.07 3.35 4.05
N ARG A 295 13.78 3.45 5.35
CA ARG A 295 13.29 4.70 5.95
C ARG A 295 14.34 5.80 6.00
N ALA A 296 15.62 5.46 6.19
CA ALA A 296 16.71 6.42 6.29
C ALA A 296 17.04 7.06 4.94
N ASP A 297 16.87 6.32 3.84
CA ASP A 297 16.97 6.84 2.47
C ASP A 297 15.85 6.29 1.57
N PRO A 298 14.65 6.90 1.60
CA PRO A 298 13.53 6.45 0.78
C PRO A 298 13.71 6.70 -0.73
N ALA A 299 14.70 7.52 -1.13
CA ALA A 299 14.97 7.81 -2.53
C ALA A 299 15.79 6.68 -3.19
N GLU A 300 16.67 6.01 -2.43
CA GLU A 300 17.42 4.85 -2.89
C GLU A 300 16.58 3.56 -2.88
N ARG A 301 15.58 3.50 -3.77
CA ARG A 301 14.71 2.33 -3.91
C ARG A 301 15.43 1.19 -4.63
N LEU A 302 15.33 -0.03 -4.09
CA LEU A 302 15.72 -1.25 -4.80
C LEU A 302 14.48 -1.81 -5.51
N SER A 303 14.63 -2.26 -6.75
CA SER A 303 13.52 -2.88 -7.48
C SER A 303 13.97 -4.10 -8.28
N ALA A 304 13.09 -5.08 -8.39
CA ALA A 304 13.30 -6.29 -9.17
C ALA A 304 11.96 -6.85 -9.67
N ARG A 305 12.00 -7.57 -10.79
CA ARG A 305 10.86 -8.38 -11.26
C ARG A 305 10.96 -9.77 -10.66
N SER A 306 9.87 -10.29 -10.13
CA SER A 306 9.83 -11.65 -9.61
C SER A 306 10.08 -12.69 -10.72
N ASP A 307 10.88 -13.71 -10.42
CA ASP A 307 11.15 -14.80 -11.36
C ASP A 307 9.96 -15.76 -11.50
N ARG A 308 10.14 -16.85 -12.27
CA ARG A 308 9.11 -17.88 -12.49
C ARG A 308 8.62 -18.55 -11.20
N ASP A 309 9.47 -18.57 -10.17
CA ASP A 309 9.23 -19.16 -8.86
C ASP A 309 8.75 -18.09 -7.85
N GLY A 310 8.43 -16.89 -8.35
CA GLY A 310 7.91 -15.76 -7.59
C GLY A 310 8.97 -15.06 -6.75
N ARG A 311 10.26 -15.28 -7.00
CA ARG A 311 11.34 -14.80 -6.11
C ARG A 311 12.00 -13.53 -6.62
N VAL A 312 12.45 -12.72 -5.67
CA VAL A 312 13.38 -11.61 -5.85
C VAL A 312 14.47 -11.68 -4.78
N ARG A 313 15.60 -11.01 -5.01
CA ARG A 313 16.71 -10.91 -4.07
C ARG A 313 17.09 -9.45 -3.89
N PHE A 314 17.21 -9.00 -2.65
CA PHE A 314 17.60 -7.62 -2.33
C PHE A 314 18.83 -7.58 -1.44
N ARG A 315 19.84 -6.81 -1.86
CA ARG A 315 21.00 -6.47 -1.02
C ARG A 315 20.62 -5.29 -0.12
N LEU A 316 20.19 -5.58 1.11
CA LEU A 316 19.83 -4.54 2.08
C LEU A 316 21.10 -3.98 2.74
N ARG A 317 21.52 -2.78 2.34
CA ARG A 317 22.76 -2.13 2.81
C ARG A 317 22.55 -1.24 4.04
N ALA A 318 21.39 -0.61 4.13
CA ALA A 318 21.04 0.31 5.21
C ALA A 318 20.41 -0.41 6.42
N SER A 319 20.58 0.21 7.59
CA SER A 319 19.96 -0.20 8.86
C SER A 319 18.57 0.43 8.97
N GLY A 320 17.84 0.04 10.00
CA GLY A 320 16.54 0.59 10.31
C GLY A 320 15.44 -0.08 9.49
N MET A 321 14.30 0.60 9.45
CA MET A 321 13.07 0.04 8.89
C MET A 321 13.13 -0.09 7.37
N TRP A 322 12.81 -1.29 6.90
CA TRP A 322 12.58 -1.57 5.49
C TRP A 322 11.09 -1.85 5.24
N LEU A 323 10.63 -1.44 4.06
CA LEU A 323 9.35 -1.80 3.47
C LEU A 323 9.62 -2.47 2.12
N ILE A 324 9.11 -3.69 1.95
CA ILE A 324 9.06 -4.37 0.67
C ILE A 324 7.60 -4.37 0.20
N LYS A 325 7.33 -3.90 -1.01
CA LYS A 325 5.98 -3.78 -1.57
C LYS A 325 5.86 -4.44 -2.93
N ALA A 326 4.65 -4.87 -3.25
CA ALA A 326 4.24 -5.31 -4.58
C ALA A 326 2.74 -5.13 -4.76
N VAL A 327 2.30 -4.87 -6.00
CA VAL A 327 0.89 -4.78 -6.37
C VAL A 327 0.57 -5.81 -7.43
N HIS A 328 -0.60 -6.43 -7.30
CA HIS A 328 -1.15 -7.31 -8.33
C HIS A 328 -2.59 -6.94 -8.60
N MET A 329 -2.98 -6.95 -9.87
CA MET A 329 -4.31 -6.58 -10.31
C MET A 329 -4.83 -7.56 -11.36
N VAL A 330 -6.11 -7.90 -11.23
CA VAL A 330 -6.85 -8.79 -12.12
C VAL A 330 -8.20 -8.16 -12.46
N PRO A 331 -8.86 -8.55 -13.56
CA PRO A 331 -10.24 -8.15 -13.81
C PRO A 331 -11.15 -8.49 -12.63
N ALA A 332 -12.05 -7.58 -12.27
CA ALA A 332 -12.97 -7.82 -11.16
C ALA A 332 -13.98 -8.94 -11.48
N PRO A 333 -14.54 -9.62 -10.46
CA PRO A 333 -15.60 -10.59 -10.65
C PRO A 333 -16.82 -9.99 -11.36
N ALA A 334 -17.48 -10.77 -12.22
CA ALA A 334 -18.71 -10.34 -12.86
C ALA A 334 -19.78 -9.96 -11.82
N GLY A 335 -20.45 -8.83 -12.01
CA GLY A 335 -21.48 -8.33 -11.10
C GLY A 335 -20.95 -7.56 -9.88
N SER A 336 -19.63 -7.37 -9.73
CA SER A 336 -19.08 -6.59 -8.61
C SER A 336 -19.17 -5.07 -8.79
N ASP A 337 -19.72 -4.60 -9.92
CA ASP A 337 -19.74 -3.19 -10.33
C ASP A 337 -18.35 -2.51 -10.25
N ALA A 338 -17.31 -3.26 -10.60
CA ALA A 338 -15.95 -2.77 -10.71
C ALA A 338 -15.30 -3.39 -11.95
N ASP A 339 -14.26 -2.75 -12.46
CA ASP A 339 -13.54 -3.20 -13.64
C ASP A 339 -12.33 -4.05 -13.21
N TRP A 340 -11.71 -3.69 -12.08
CA TRP A 340 -10.49 -4.33 -11.56
C TRP A 340 -10.59 -4.70 -10.09
N SER A 341 -9.86 -5.74 -9.71
CA SER A 341 -9.55 -6.09 -8.32
C SER A 341 -8.05 -6.07 -8.12
N SER A 342 -7.58 -5.27 -7.16
CA SER A 342 -6.16 -5.18 -6.82
C SER A 342 -5.87 -5.64 -5.40
N TYR A 343 -4.65 -6.11 -5.22
CA TYR A 343 -4.12 -6.61 -3.97
C TYR A 343 -2.76 -5.94 -3.77
N TRP A 344 -2.58 -5.33 -2.61
CA TRP A 344 -1.39 -4.57 -2.26
C TRP A 344 -0.67 -5.28 -1.14
N ALA A 345 0.50 -5.86 -1.43
CA ALA A 345 1.31 -6.53 -0.43
C ALA A 345 2.36 -5.56 0.11
N SER A 346 2.54 -5.57 1.43
CA SER A 346 3.65 -4.88 2.11
C SER A 346 4.27 -5.81 3.14
N LEU A 347 5.58 -5.80 3.27
CA LEU A 347 6.32 -6.49 4.33
C LEU A 347 7.27 -5.50 4.99
N THR A 348 7.11 -5.27 6.29
CA THR A 348 8.01 -4.40 7.07
C THR A 348 8.82 -5.20 8.08
N PHE A 349 10.06 -4.76 8.32
CA PHE A 349 10.94 -5.27 9.36
C PHE A 349 12.05 -4.26 9.60
N GLU A 350 12.83 -4.45 10.66
CA GLU A 350 14.03 -3.67 10.90
C GLU A 350 15.28 -4.47 10.52
N SER A 351 16.18 -3.83 9.78
CA SER A 351 17.52 -4.34 9.50
C SER A 351 18.50 -3.76 10.53
N LEU A 352 19.26 -4.63 11.20
CA LEU A 352 20.29 -4.20 12.15
C LEU A 352 21.59 -3.75 11.45
N ARG A 353 21.65 -3.76 10.11
CA ARG A 353 22.88 -3.54 9.33
C ARG A 353 23.21 -2.06 9.17
N GLY A 354 24.13 -1.51 9.97
CA GLY A 354 24.74 -0.21 9.64
C GLY A 354 25.63 -0.32 8.39
N SER A 355 25.84 0.79 7.68
CA SER A 355 26.95 0.87 6.73
C SER A 355 28.25 0.53 7.45
N GLU A 356 28.96 -0.51 7.01
CA GLU A 356 30.37 -0.66 7.38
C GLU A 356 31.10 0.61 6.90
N PRO A 357 31.97 1.23 7.71
CA PRO A 357 32.84 2.26 7.19
C PRO A 357 33.67 1.63 6.06
N ASP A 358 33.73 2.34 4.94
CA ASP A 358 34.61 2.01 3.84
C ASP A 358 36.03 1.76 4.38
N PRO A 359 36.62 0.56 4.21
CA PRO A 359 37.97 0.28 4.69
C PRO A 359 39.04 1.12 3.98
N THR A 360 38.65 1.98 3.03
CA THR A 360 39.52 2.90 2.31
C THR A 360 39.35 4.38 2.68
N ARG A 361 38.67 4.73 3.78
CA ARG A 361 38.62 6.10 4.32
C ARG A 361 39.34 6.30 5.64
#